data_AF-J0WQK2-F1
#
_entry.id   AF-J0WQK2-F1
#
_cell.length_a   1.000
_cell.length_b   1.000
_cell.length_c   1.000
_cell.angle_alpha   90.00
_cell.angle_beta   90.00
_cell.angle_gamma   90.00
#
_symmetry.space_group_name_H-M   'P 1'
#
loop_
_entity.id
_entity.type
_entity.pdbx_description
1 polymer ?
#
loop_
_entity_poly.entity_id
_entity_poly.type
_entity_poly.pdbx_seq_one_letter_code
_entity_poly.pdbx_strand_id
1 'polypeptide(L)'
;QSASAADKTIDEILVLMGLVQDLKLQLRGDRTKLRKAHALPSAEIQKLSASIDAAERELETTESRIAHLHATLGTERACRLETLRGDAYIRARVKARALRAAIRDNLVHHKFEHRKLERAFRHQQSLTTFPEAKEHAQTKDLVHRRERTIGAQVRSFNKLVDEMALLAKQGKKPRGRAPLPRKLDSKKLFKLDVDDDIWQEDPGLGPQGEDNLPRWQTDDNVKRGILAVLQADRCREEMERLDCELQALVLWWNERLHAMQELVDGSQVLGEHARHGACL
;
A
#
# COMPACT_ATOMS: atom_id res chain seq x y z
N GLN A 1 0.63 -7.85 -23.16
CA GLN A 1 -0.25 -8.57 -22.22
C GLN A 1 -1.54 -7.82 -21.85
N SER A 2 -1.54 -6.48 -21.71
CA SER A 2 -2.75 -5.74 -21.28
C SER A 2 -3.86 -5.57 -22.33
N ALA A 3 -3.57 -5.75 -23.63
CA ALA A 3 -4.62 -5.76 -24.66
C ALA A 3 -5.62 -6.87 -24.35
N SER A 4 -5.12 -8.07 -23.99
CA SER A 4 -5.97 -9.16 -23.52
C SER A 4 -6.66 -8.85 -22.19
N ALA A 5 -6.10 -8.03 -21.30
CA ALA A 5 -6.65 -7.86 -19.96
C ALA A 5 -7.99 -7.09 -19.99
N ALA A 6 -8.03 -5.94 -20.67
CA ALA A 6 -9.26 -5.16 -20.81
C ALA A 6 -10.31 -5.93 -21.64
N ASP A 7 -9.88 -6.57 -22.74
CA ASP A 7 -10.78 -7.37 -23.57
C ASP A 7 -11.32 -8.59 -22.80
N LYS A 8 -10.51 -9.27 -21.96
CA LYS A 8 -10.96 -10.35 -21.06
C LYS A 8 -11.96 -9.87 -20.04
N THR A 9 -11.76 -8.68 -19.43
CA THR A 9 -12.73 -8.11 -18.49
C THR A 9 -14.06 -7.81 -19.19
N ILE A 10 -14.01 -7.32 -20.44
CA ILE A 10 -15.21 -7.11 -21.25
C ILE A 10 -15.89 -8.44 -21.58
N ASP A 11 -15.13 -9.45 -22.01
CA ASP A 11 -15.64 -10.80 -22.31
C ASP A 11 -16.30 -11.43 -21.06
N GLU A 12 -15.70 -11.26 -19.88
CA GLU A 12 -16.27 -11.70 -18.60
C GLU A 12 -17.60 -11.00 -18.28
N ILE A 13 -17.69 -9.68 -18.48
CA ILE A 13 -18.96 -8.95 -18.29
C ILE A 13 -20.03 -9.47 -19.25
N LEU A 14 -19.69 -9.71 -20.52
CA LEU A 14 -20.64 -10.22 -21.51
C LEU A 14 -21.18 -11.61 -21.14
N VAL A 15 -20.31 -12.51 -20.65
CA VAL A 15 -20.72 -13.83 -20.15
C VAL A 15 -21.65 -13.70 -18.95
N LEU A 16 -21.30 -12.85 -17.97
CA LEU A 16 -22.13 -12.62 -16.78
C LEU A 16 -23.48 -12.00 -17.15
N MET A 17 -23.54 -11.10 -18.14
CA MET A 17 -24.80 -10.56 -18.64
C MET A 17 -25.68 -11.64 -19.28
N GLY A 18 -25.08 -12.59 -20.00
CA GLY A 18 -25.78 -13.78 -20.52
C GLY A 18 -26.38 -14.61 -19.39
N LEU A 19 -25.59 -14.91 -18.36
CA LEU A 19 -26.06 -15.64 -17.17
C LEU A 19 -27.21 -14.92 -16.45
N VAL A 20 -27.15 -13.60 -16.32
CA VAL A 20 -28.26 -12.82 -15.74
C VAL A 20 -29.53 -12.93 -16.58
N GLN A 21 -29.42 -12.97 -17.92
CA GLN A 21 -30.58 -13.18 -18.78
C GLN A 21 -31.17 -14.58 -18.59
N ASP A 22 -30.33 -15.60 -18.54
CA ASP A 22 -30.74 -17.00 -18.33
C ASP A 22 -31.42 -17.18 -16.97
N LEU A 23 -30.82 -16.66 -15.89
CA LEU A 23 -31.38 -16.67 -14.53
C LEU A 23 -32.73 -15.93 -14.46
N LYS A 24 -32.86 -14.78 -15.15
CA LYS A 24 -34.15 -14.06 -15.26
C LYS A 24 -35.20 -14.89 -16.00
N LEU A 25 -34.81 -15.66 -16.99
CA LEU A 25 -35.70 -16.51 -17.79
C LEU A 25 -36.14 -17.74 -16.97
N GLN A 26 -35.22 -18.36 -16.23
CA GLN A 26 -35.50 -19.41 -15.26
C GLN A 26 -36.46 -18.93 -14.17
N LEU A 27 -36.19 -17.78 -13.55
CA LEU A 27 -37.08 -17.17 -12.54
C LEU A 27 -38.48 -16.90 -13.07
N ARG A 28 -38.62 -16.41 -14.31
CA ARG A 28 -39.92 -16.24 -14.95
C ARG A 28 -40.64 -17.59 -15.12
N GLY A 29 -39.92 -18.61 -15.58
CA GLY A 29 -40.45 -19.97 -15.74
C GLY A 29 -40.94 -20.55 -14.41
N ASP A 30 -40.10 -20.54 -13.38
CA ASP A 30 -40.42 -21.14 -12.09
C ASP A 30 -41.53 -20.36 -11.37
N ARG A 31 -41.56 -19.03 -11.46
CA ARG A 31 -42.70 -18.22 -10.98
C ARG A 31 -44.00 -18.53 -11.71
N THR A 32 -43.97 -18.84 -13.02
CA THR A 32 -45.19 -19.24 -13.75
C THR A 32 -45.69 -20.63 -13.35
N LYS A 33 -44.79 -21.57 -13.05
CA LYS A 33 -45.15 -22.89 -12.48
C LYS A 33 -45.73 -22.74 -11.08
N LEU A 34 -45.15 -21.87 -10.25
CA LEU A 34 -45.63 -21.56 -8.91
C LEU A 34 -47.01 -20.87 -8.92
N ARG A 35 -47.32 -20.03 -9.92
CA ARG A 35 -48.68 -19.48 -10.10
C ARG A 35 -49.73 -20.57 -10.41
N LYS A 36 -49.31 -21.72 -10.91
CA LYS A 36 -50.16 -22.91 -11.12
C LYS A 36 -50.08 -23.89 -9.94
N ALA A 37 -49.66 -23.42 -8.75
CA ALA A 37 -49.45 -24.25 -7.55
C ALA A 37 -50.66 -25.09 -7.13
N HIS A 38 -51.90 -24.67 -7.44
CA HIS A 38 -53.10 -25.46 -7.15
C HIS A 38 -53.13 -26.85 -7.81
N ALA A 39 -52.34 -27.07 -8.87
CA ALA A 39 -52.24 -28.33 -9.58
C ALA A 39 -50.99 -29.16 -9.18
N LEU A 40 -50.17 -28.68 -8.24
CA LEU A 40 -48.88 -29.29 -7.91
C LEU A 40 -48.84 -29.83 -6.46
N PRO A 41 -48.13 -30.94 -6.22
CA PRO A 41 -47.89 -31.45 -4.86
C PRO A 41 -47.09 -30.45 -4.00
N SER A 42 -47.35 -30.44 -2.69
CA SER A 42 -46.65 -29.59 -1.72
C SER A 42 -45.10 -29.71 -1.78
N ALA A 43 -44.59 -30.93 -2.02
CA ALA A 43 -43.15 -31.18 -2.17
C ALA A 43 -42.54 -30.51 -3.44
N GLU A 44 -43.33 -30.33 -4.49
CA GLU A 44 -42.89 -29.70 -5.74
C GLU A 44 -42.93 -28.16 -5.63
N ILE A 45 -43.91 -27.64 -4.89
CA ILE A 45 -43.99 -26.22 -4.51
C ILE A 45 -42.77 -25.81 -3.67
N GLN A 46 -42.38 -26.62 -2.68
CA GLN A 46 -41.18 -26.36 -1.85
C GLN A 46 -39.87 -26.39 -2.65
N LYS A 47 -39.76 -27.31 -3.63
CA LYS A 47 -38.60 -27.36 -4.54
C LYS A 47 -38.54 -26.13 -5.44
N LEU A 48 -39.68 -25.70 -5.98
CA LEU A 48 -39.76 -24.50 -6.82
C LEU A 48 -39.44 -23.23 -6.03
N SER A 49 -39.92 -23.09 -4.79
CA SER A 49 -39.58 -21.94 -3.95
C SER A 49 -38.08 -21.91 -3.61
N ALA A 50 -37.49 -23.05 -3.25
CA ALA A 50 -36.06 -23.15 -2.99
C ALA A 50 -35.20 -22.82 -4.24
N SER A 51 -35.65 -23.24 -5.43
CA SER A 51 -35.03 -22.90 -6.72
C SER A 51 -35.09 -21.40 -7.00
N ILE A 52 -36.24 -20.77 -6.75
CA ILE A 52 -36.42 -19.31 -6.90
C ILE A 52 -35.47 -18.57 -5.94
N ASP A 53 -35.43 -18.93 -4.66
CA ASP A 53 -34.56 -18.27 -3.68
C ASP A 53 -33.07 -18.43 -4.03
N ALA A 54 -32.67 -19.60 -4.54
CA ALA A 54 -31.30 -19.84 -4.99
C ALA A 54 -30.95 -18.99 -6.21
N ALA A 55 -31.84 -18.95 -7.22
CA ALA A 55 -31.65 -18.16 -8.43
C ALA A 55 -31.66 -16.65 -8.15
N GLU A 56 -32.44 -16.17 -7.17
CA GLU A 56 -32.44 -14.77 -6.74
C GLU A 56 -31.12 -14.37 -6.07
N ARG A 57 -30.56 -15.22 -5.20
CA ARG A 57 -29.24 -14.99 -4.60
C ARG A 57 -28.12 -15.01 -5.65
N GLU A 58 -28.18 -15.94 -6.60
CA GLU A 58 -27.21 -16.00 -7.70
C GLU A 58 -27.33 -14.78 -8.62
N LEU A 59 -28.54 -14.29 -8.84
CA LEU A 59 -28.78 -13.05 -9.58
C LEU A 59 -28.17 -11.82 -8.88
N GLU A 60 -28.38 -11.70 -7.56
CA GLU A 60 -27.84 -10.57 -6.79
C GLU A 60 -26.30 -10.57 -6.78
N THR A 61 -25.68 -11.74 -6.60
CA THR A 61 -24.22 -11.88 -6.61
C THR A 61 -23.62 -11.62 -7.99
N THR A 62 -24.25 -12.10 -9.06
CA THR A 62 -23.79 -11.86 -10.44
C THR A 62 -24.00 -10.40 -10.86
N GLU A 63 -25.12 -9.76 -10.52
CA GLU A 63 -25.35 -8.33 -10.78
C GLU A 63 -24.36 -7.45 -10.00
N SER A 64 -24.02 -7.82 -8.77
CA SER A 64 -22.98 -7.14 -7.97
C SER A 64 -21.59 -7.29 -8.60
N ARG A 65 -21.25 -8.48 -9.11
CA ARG A 65 -19.99 -8.71 -9.84
C ARG A 65 -19.91 -7.89 -11.13
N ILE A 66 -20.99 -7.85 -11.91
CA ILE A 66 -21.08 -6.99 -13.11
C ILE A 66 -20.87 -5.52 -12.73
N ALA A 67 -21.49 -5.06 -11.65
CA ALA A 67 -21.31 -3.69 -11.15
C ALA A 67 -19.85 -3.37 -10.82
N HIS A 68 -19.17 -4.29 -10.12
CA HIS A 68 -17.77 -4.15 -9.76
C HIS A 68 -16.85 -4.11 -10.99
N LEU A 69 -17.08 -4.99 -11.98
CA LEU A 69 -16.31 -5.00 -13.22
C LEU A 69 -16.52 -3.73 -14.05
N HIS A 70 -17.75 -3.22 -14.13
CA HIS A 70 -18.04 -1.92 -14.76
C HIS A 70 -17.35 -0.75 -14.04
N ALA A 71 -17.33 -0.76 -12.71
CA ALA A 71 -16.61 0.25 -11.91
C ALA A 71 -15.10 0.17 -12.15
N THR A 72 -14.56 -1.04 -12.30
CA THR A 72 -13.14 -1.28 -12.60
C THR A 72 -12.72 -0.71 -13.96
N LEU A 73 -13.57 -0.88 -14.99
CA LEU A 73 -13.40 -0.25 -16.30
C LEU A 73 -13.75 1.25 -16.28
N GLY A 74 -14.51 1.67 -15.27
CA GLY A 74 -15.08 3.00 -15.10
C GLY A 74 -15.99 3.41 -16.26
N THR A 75 -16.77 2.45 -16.73
CA THR A 75 -17.79 2.58 -17.78
C THR A 75 -19.17 2.47 -17.16
N GLU A 76 -20.11 3.33 -17.55
CA GLU A 76 -21.51 3.19 -17.13
C GLU A 76 -22.13 1.89 -17.69
N ARG A 77 -23.07 1.28 -16.95
CA ARG A 77 -23.78 0.03 -17.30
C ARG A 77 -24.47 0.06 -18.68
N ALA A 78 -24.61 1.22 -19.32
CA ALA A 78 -25.37 1.43 -20.56
C ALA A 78 -24.53 1.57 -21.83
N CYS A 79 -23.20 1.45 -21.78
CA CYS A 79 -22.36 1.52 -22.97
C CYS A 79 -22.34 0.18 -23.72
N ARG A 80 -22.38 0.18 -25.06
CA ARG A 80 -22.19 -1.04 -25.87
C ARG A 80 -20.79 -1.58 -25.61
N LEU A 81 -20.66 -2.56 -24.73
CA LEU A 81 -19.40 -3.20 -24.35
C LEU A 81 -18.62 -3.72 -25.56
N GLU A 82 -19.34 -4.19 -26.59
CA GLU A 82 -18.78 -4.60 -27.88
C GLU A 82 -18.01 -3.48 -28.59
N THR A 83 -18.47 -2.22 -28.48
CA THR A 83 -17.79 -1.05 -29.06
C THR A 83 -16.59 -0.56 -28.25
N LEU A 84 -16.51 -0.98 -26.99
CA LEU A 84 -15.40 -0.68 -26.09
C LEU A 84 -14.26 -1.70 -26.24
N ARG A 85 -14.55 -2.85 -26.86
CA ARG A 85 -13.55 -3.84 -27.25
C ARG A 85 -12.52 -3.18 -28.15
N GLY A 86 -11.26 -3.22 -27.73
CA GLY A 86 -10.19 -2.58 -28.48
C GLY A 86 -10.22 -1.04 -28.50
N ASP A 87 -10.93 -0.36 -27.59
CA ASP A 87 -10.80 1.09 -27.42
C ASP A 87 -9.39 1.45 -26.88
N ALA A 88 -8.72 2.39 -27.54
CA ALA A 88 -7.42 2.88 -27.13
C ALA A 88 -7.47 3.56 -25.75
N TYR A 89 -8.55 4.28 -25.44
CA TYR A 89 -8.66 5.01 -24.18
C TYR A 89 -8.79 4.06 -22.99
N ILE A 90 -9.71 3.10 -23.07
CA ILE A 90 -9.93 2.11 -22.00
C ILE A 90 -8.67 1.26 -21.79
N ARG A 91 -8.00 0.82 -22.86
CA ARG A 91 -6.73 0.09 -22.73
C ARG A 91 -5.64 0.92 -22.06
N ALA A 92 -5.51 2.20 -22.41
CA ALA A 92 -4.54 3.09 -21.78
C ALA A 92 -4.84 3.27 -20.28
N ARG A 93 -6.12 3.41 -19.92
CA ARG A 93 -6.58 3.53 -18.53
C ARG A 93 -6.32 2.28 -17.70
N VAL A 94 -6.67 1.09 -18.20
CA VAL A 94 -6.41 -0.19 -17.51
C VAL A 94 -4.91 -0.42 -17.32
N LYS A 95 -4.09 -0.09 -18.35
CA LYS A 95 -2.62 -0.12 -18.24
C LYS A 95 -2.11 0.84 -17.17
N ALA A 96 -2.58 2.09 -17.19
CA ALA A 96 -2.15 3.12 -16.25
C ALA A 96 -2.50 2.72 -14.81
N ARG A 97 -3.69 2.13 -14.61
CA ARG A 97 -4.12 1.55 -13.35
C ARG A 97 -3.18 0.45 -12.84
N ALA A 98 -2.91 -0.58 -13.65
CA ALA A 98 -2.00 -1.66 -13.28
C ALA A 98 -0.58 -1.14 -12.98
N LEU A 99 -0.12 -0.16 -13.77
CA LEU A 99 1.20 0.43 -13.59
C LEU A 99 1.29 1.28 -12.32
N ARG A 100 0.23 2.00 -11.94
CA ARG A 100 0.16 2.73 -10.67
C ARG A 100 0.22 1.78 -9.48
N ALA A 101 -0.48 0.65 -9.52
CA ALA A 101 -0.39 -0.39 -8.49
C ALA A 101 1.03 -0.96 -8.39
N ALA A 102 1.65 -1.30 -9.52
CA ALA A 102 3.04 -1.79 -9.54
C ALA A 102 4.04 -0.75 -9.02
N ILE A 103 3.83 0.55 -9.29
CA ILE A 103 4.67 1.62 -8.74
C ILE A 103 4.55 1.66 -7.21
N ARG A 104 3.34 1.56 -6.66
CA ARG A 104 3.12 1.52 -5.20
C ARG A 104 3.86 0.37 -4.55
N ASP A 105 3.71 -0.85 -5.07
CA ASP A 105 4.39 -2.03 -4.53
C ASP A 105 5.91 -1.85 -4.56
N ASN A 106 6.45 -1.36 -5.68
CA ASN A 106 7.89 -1.13 -5.81
C ASN A 106 8.40 -0.03 -4.88
N LEU A 107 7.62 1.01 -4.59
CA LEU A 107 7.96 2.04 -3.62
C LEU A 107 8.00 1.48 -2.20
N VAL A 108 7.03 0.64 -1.83
CA VAL A 108 7.01 -0.05 -0.54
C VAL A 108 8.27 -0.90 -0.38
N HIS A 109 8.59 -1.73 -1.37
CA HIS A 109 9.80 -2.54 -1.34
C HIS A 109 11.08 -1.71 -1.28
N HIS A 110 11.18 -0.64 -2.08
CA HIS A 110 12.33 0.27 -2.05
C HIS A 110 12.52 0.87 -0.65
N LYS A 111 11.43 1.29 0.03
CA LYS A 111 11.52 1.80 1.41
C LYS A 111 12.01 0.73 2.39
N PHE A 112 11.54 -0.51 2.28
CA PHE A 112 12.00 -1.61 3.14
C PHE A 112 13.48 -1.94 2.91
N GLU A 113 13.91 -2.01 1.66
CA GLU A 113 15.31 -2.24 1.28
C GLU A 113 16.22 -1.10 1.77
N HIS A 114 15.79 0.15 1.60
CA HIS A 114 16.54 1.31 2.08
C HIS A 114 16.68 1.31 3.61
N ARG A 115 15.60 1.03 4.35
CA ARG A 115 15.66 0.89 5.82
C ARG A 115 16.58 -0.25 6.27
N LYS A 116 16.61 -1.37 5.54
CA LYS A 116 17.52 -2.49 5.86
C LYS A 116 18.98 -2.06 5.70
N LEU A 117 19.30 -1.31 4.64
CA LEU A 117 20.61 -0.71 4.42
C LEU A 117 20.98 0.29 5.53
N GLU A 118 20.07 1.20 5.89
CA GLU A 118 20.31 2.18 6.95
C GLU A 118 20.61 1.50 8.29
N ARG A 119 19.85 0.46 8.66
CA ARG A 119 20.09 -0.30 9.90
C ARG A 119 21.45 -0.99 9.88
N ALA A 120 21.78 -1.67 8.79
CA ALA A 120 23.09 -2.31 8.64
C ALA A 120 24.23 -1.29 8.79
N PHE A 121 24.09 -0.12 8.17
CA PHE A 121 25.08 0.95 8.26
C PHE A 121 25.19 1.53 9.68
N ARG A 122 24.08 1.74 10.40
CA ARG A 122 24.08 2.23 11.78
C ARG A 122 24.69 1.23 12.75
N HIS A 123 24.37 -0.06 12.61
CA HIS A 123 24.97 -1.12 13.43
C HIS A 123 26.49 -1.23 13.21
N GLN A 124 26.94 -1.04 11.97
CA GLN A 124 28.36 -1.02 11.63
C GLN A 124 29.09 0.23 12.16
N GLN A 125 28.43 1.39 12.20
CA GLN A 125 29.01 2.58 12.83
C GLN A 125 29.15 2.44 14.35
N SER A 126 28.24 1.70 15.00
CA SER A 126 28.33 1.42 16.45
C SER A 126 29.36 0.34 16.79
N LEU A 127 29.65 -0.60 15.88
CA LEU A 127 30.74 -1.58 16.02
C LEU A 127 31.94 -1.12 15.18
N THR A 128 32.78 -0.27 15.72
CA THR A 128 34.07 0.02 15.08
C THR A 128 34.88 -1.28 14.95
N THR A 129 35.22 -1.65 13.70
CA THR A 129 36.49 -2.22 13.19
C THR A 129 36.25 -3.31 12.12
N PHE A 130 36.81 -3.09 10.91
CA PHE A 130 37.05 -4.03 9.78
C PHE A 130 36.01 -4.14 8.61
N PRO A 131 36.48 -4.49 7.38
CA PRO A 131 35.89 -4.03 6.13
C PRO A 131 34.91 -5.04 5.51
N GLU A 132 33.62 -4.89 5.78
CA GLU A 132 32.53 -5.53 5.01
C GLU A 132 31.97 -4.63 3.89
N ALA A 133 32.80 -3.72 3.35
CA ALA A 133 32.41 -2.81 2.28
C ALA A 133 31.85 -3.51 1.02
N LYS A 134 32.13 -4.80 0.83
CA LYS A 134 31.69 -5.60 -0.32
C LYS A 134 30.21 -6.00 -0.28
N GLU A 135 29.64 -6.28 0.88
CA GLU A 135 28.21 -6.66 1.00
C GLU A 135 27.28 -5.46 0.84
N HIS A 136 27.73 -4.28 1.28
CA HIS A 136 26.98 -3.04 1.14
C HIS A 136 26.96 -2.53 -0.31
N ALA A 137 27.98 -2.82 -1.11
CA ALA A 137 28.00 -2.46 -2.53
C ALA A 137 26.87 -3.16 -3.31
N GLN A 138 26.69 -4.47 -3.09
CA GLN A 138 25.63 -5.24 -3.76
C GLN A 138 24.24 -4.75 -3.37
N THR A 139 24.02 -4.46 -2.08
CA THR A 139 22.71 -4.00 -1.61
C THR A 139 22.43 -2.56 -2.06
N LYS A 140 23.44 -1.69 -2.08
CA LYS A 140 23.35 -0.33 -2.63
C LYS A 140 23.02 -0.35 -4.13
N ASP A 141 23.65 -1.25 -4.88
CA ASP A 141 23.34 -1.44 -6.30
C ASP A 141 21.91 -1.92 -6.52
N LEU A 142 21.38 -2.81 -5.68
CA LEU A 142 19.98 -3.24 -5.74
C LEU A 142 19.02 -2.07 -5.52
N VAL A 143 19.27 -1.21 -4.52
CA VAL A 143 18.46 -0.01 -4.27
C VAL A 143 18.49 0.94 -5.47
N HIS A 144 19.66 1.24 -6.03
CA HIS A 144 19.76 2.11 -7.20
C HIS A 144 19.13 1.51 -8.47
N ARG A 145 19.22 0.19 -8.66
CA ARG A 145 18.52 -0.51 -9.75
C ARG A 145 17.01 -0.38 -9.59
N ARG A 146 16.50 -0.51 -8.37
CA ARG A 146 15.07 -0.39 -8.09
C ARG A 146 14.58 1.05 -8.27
N GLU A 147 15.34 2.03 -7.81
CA GLU A 147 15.10 3.47 -8.06
C GLU A 147 14.99 3.77 -9.57
N ARG A 148 15.92 3.23 -10.37
CA ARG A 148 15.91 3.36 -11.84
C ARG A 148 14.67 2.70 -12.46
N THR A 149 14.26 1.56 -11.94
CA THR A 149 13.08 0.80 -12.40
C THR A 149 11.80 1.57 -12.10
N ILE A 150 11.66 2.09 -10.88
CA ILE A 150 10.53 2.95 -10.47
C ILE A 150 10.49 4.19 -11.36
N GLY A 151 11.63 4.84 -11.60
CA GLY A 151 11.70 5.98 -12.52
C GLY A 151 11.24 5.64 -13.94
N ALA A 152 11.57 4.45 -14.46
CA ALA A 152 11.09 3.99 -15.77
C ALA A 152 9.58 3.70 -15.80
N GLN A 153 9.04 3.11 -14.74
CA GLN A 153 7.60 2.87 -14.59
C GLN A 153 6.84 4.20 -14.52
N VAL A 154 7.33 5.18 -13.76
CA VAL A 154 6.73 6.52 -13.64
C VAL A 154 6.71 7.24 -14.98
N ARG A 155 7.81 7.20 -15.76
CA ARG A 155 7.84 7.76 -17.11
C ARG A 155 6.81 7.09 -18.03
N SER A 156 6.70 5.77 -17.96
CA SER A 156 5.74 5.01 -18.75
C SER A 156 4.29 5.32 -18.35
N PHE A 157 4.03 5.53 -17.06
CA PHE A 157 2.73 5.95 -16.54
C PHE A 157 2.37 7.35 -17.04
N ASN A 158 3.27 8.33 -16.90
CA ASN A 158 3.02 9.69 -17.36
C ASN A 158 2.78 9.74 -18.88
N LYS A 159 3.47 8.90 -19.67
CA LYS A 159 3.21 8.75 -21.11
C LYS A 159 1.79 8.25 -21.38
N LEU A 160 1.29 7.27 -20.62
CA LEU A 160 -0.10 6.83 -20.74
C LEU A 160 -1.09 7.94 -20.36
N VAL A 161 -0.78 8.75 -19.35
CA VAL A 161 -1.60 9.92 -18.99
C VAL A 161 -1.65 10.93 -20.13
N ASP A 162 -0.53 11.18 -20.80
CA ASP A 162 -0.47 12.03 -21.98
C ASP A 162 -1.25 11.46 -23.17
N GLU A 163 -1.14 10.15 -23.42
CA GLU A 163 -1.94 9.45 -24.44
C GLU A 163 -3.45 9.57 -24.13
N MET A 164 -3.86 9.40 -22.87
CA MET A 164 -5.25 9.58 -22.45
C MET A 164 -5.72 11.03 -22.62
N ALA A 165 -4.87 12.02 -22.33
CA ALA A 165 -5.19 13.43 -22.54
C ALA A 165 -5.38 13.75 -24.04
N LEU A 166 -4.56 13.18 -24.91
CA LEU A 166 -4.71 13.32 -26.36
C LEU A 166 -6.00 12.65 -26.86
N LEU A 167 -6.29 11.44 -26.42
CA LEU A 167 -7.52 10.73 -26.79
C LEU A 167 -8.78 11.45 -26.28
N ALA A 168 -8.70 12.08 -25.11
CA ALA A 168 -9.78 12.92 -24.58
C ALA A 168 -10.02 14.16 -25.45
N LYS A 169 -8.95 14.84 -25.90
CA LYS A 169 -9.07 15.97 -26.85
C LYS A 169 -9.65 15.56 -28.20
N GLN A 170 -9.39 14.32 -28.64
CA GLN A 170 -9.94 13.75 -29.87
C GLN A 170 -11.41 13.30 -29.75
N GLY A 171 -12.05 13.48 -28.59
CA GLY A 171 -13.44 13.04 -28.37
C GLY A 171 -13.60 11.52 -28.25
N LYS A 172 -12.50 10.77 -28.15
CA LYS A 172 -12.50 9.30 -28.00
C LYS A 172 -12.61 8.84 -26.54
N LYS A 173 -12.87 9.77 -25.62
CA LYS A 173 -13.12 9.47 -24.22
C LYS A 173 -14.56 8.93 -24.09
N PRO A 174 -14.77 7.75 -23.47
CA PRO A 174 -16.11 7.26 -23.17
C PRO A 174 -16.93 8.30 -22.40
N ARG A 175 -18.24 8.36 -22.68
CA ARG A 175 -19.16 9.30 -22.00
C ARG A 175 -19.07 9.07 -20.49
N GLY A 176 -18.62 10.09 -19.75
CA GLY A 176 -18.45 10.00 -18.30
C GLY A 176 -17.70 11.20 -17.71
N ARG A 177 -18.00 11.53 -16.45
CA ARG A 177 -17.39 12.64 -15.70
C ARG A 177 -16.00 12.33 -15.12
N ALA A 178 -15.46 11.12 -15.33
CA ALA A 178 -14.18 10.73 -14.75
C ALA A 178 -13.06 11.72 -15.18
N PRO A 179 -12.34 12.37 -14.24
CA PRO A 179 -11.25 13.28 -14.58
C PRO A 179 -10.08 12.53 -15.22
N LEU A 180 -9.11 13.26 -15.77
CA LEU A 180 -7.86 12.64 -16.23
C LEU A 180 -6.99 12.24 -15.03
N PRO A 181 -6.25 11.11 -15.10
CA PRO A 181 -5.36 10.70 -14.02
C PRO A 181 -4.28 11.74 -13.72
N ARG A 182 -3.86 11.80 -12.45
CA ARG A 182 -2.81 12.74 -12.01
C ARG A 182 -1.43 12.21 -12.40
N LYS A 183 -0.60 13.06 -13.02
CA LYS A 183 0.80 12.72 -13.30
C LYS A 183 1.60 12.55 -12.02
N LEU A 184 2.60 11.68 -12.08
CA LEU A 184 3.50 11.40 -10.96
C LEU A 184 4.85 12.11 -11.16
N ASP A 185 5.36 12.75 -10.10
CA ASP A 185 6.70 13.32 -10.10
C ASP A 185 7.70 12.31 -9.53
N SER A 186 8.61 11.83 -10.38
CA SER A 186 9.66 10.88 -9.98
C SER A 186 10.54 11.39 -8.83
N LYS A 187 10.76 12.70 -8.70
CA LYS A 187 11.64 13.25 -7.65
C LYS A 187 10.93 13.28 -6.29
N LYS A 188 9.64 13.60 -6.27
CA LYS A 188 8.81 13.58 -5.06
C LYS A 188 8.59 12.16 -4.54
N LEU A 189 8.54 11.17 -5.43
CA LEU A 189 8.31 9.75 -5.09
C LEU A 189 9.39 9.11 -4.20
N PHE A 190 10.59 9.66 -4.08
CA PHE A 190 11.61 9.14 -3.15
C PHE A 190 11.65 9.87 -1.81
N LYS A 191 10.92 10.97 -1.69
CA LYS A 191 10.74 11.75 -0.46
C LYS A 191 9.32 11.56 0.14
N LEU A 192 8.67 10.45 -0.20
CA LEU A 192 7.28 10.19 0.15
C LEU A 192 7.07 10.14 1.66
N ASP A 193 6.08 10.90 2.12
CA ASP A 193 5.49 10.71 3.44
C ASP A 193 4.34 9.68 3.38
N VAL A 194 3.79 9.31 4.54
CA VAL A 194 2.66 8.37 4.69
C VAL A 194 1.41 8.91 3.97
N ASP A 195 1.24 10.23 3.90
CA ASP A 195 0.04 10.90 3.37
C ASP A 195 0.14 11.35 1.91
N ASP A 196 1.17 10.92 1.17
CA ASP A 196 1.36 11.37 -0.20
C ASP A 196 0.25 10.88 -1.16
N ASP A 197 -0.11 11.73 -2.13
CA ASP A 197 -1.12 11.49 -3.17
C ASP A 197 -0.95 10.16 -3.93
N ILE A 198 0.26 9.60 -3.98
CA ILE A 198 0.46 8.28 -4.58
C ILE A 198 -0.32 7.18 -3.85
N TRP A 199 -0.50 7.29 -2.54
CA TRP A 199 -1.20 6.31 -1.71
C TRP A 199 -2.73 6.46 -1.78
N GLN A 200 -3.21 7.65 -2.14
CA GLN A 200 -4.64 7.93 -2.32
C GLN A 200 -5.15 7.40 -3.67
N GLU A 201 -6.44 7.07 -3.72
CA GLU A 201 -7.12 6.72 -4.97
C GLU A 201 -6.96 7.85 -6.00
N ASP A 202 -6.72 7.47 -7.27
CA ASP A 202 -6.71 8.45 -8.36
C ASP A 202 -8.13 8.56 -8.92
N PRO A 203 -8.81 9.72 -8.78
CA PRO A 203 -10.17 9.89 -9.28
C PRO A 203 -10.29 9.62 -10.78
N GLY A 204 -9.21 9.79 -11.55
CA GLY A 204 -9.20 9.55 -12.99
C GLY A 204 -9.00 8.09 -13.39
N LEU A 205 -8.62 7.21 -12.46
CA LEU A 205 -8.43 5.78 -12.73
C LEU A 205 -9.59 4.91 -12.21
N GLY A 206 -10.53 5.49 -11.44
CA GLY A 206 -11.67 4.77 -10.85
C GLY A 206 -11.29 3.96 -9.60
N PRO A 207 -12.26 3.30 -8.94
CA PRO A 207 -12.05 2.60 -7.66
C PRO A 207 -10.97 1.53 -7.82
N GLN A 208 -9.88 1.63 -7.08
CA GLN A 208 -8.65 0.84 -7.27
C GLN A 208 -8.69 -0.51 -6.54
N GLY A 209 -9.87 -1.13 -6.43
CA GLY A 209 -10.05 -2.39 -5.71
C GLY A 209 -9.89 -2.19 -4.20
N GLU A 210 -10.63 -1.20 -3.66
CA GLU A 210 -10.67 -0.83 -2.23
C GLU A 210 -10.85 -2.04 -1.30
N ASP A 211 -11.59 -3.07 -1.73
CA ASP A 211 -11.81 -4.28 -0.94
C ASP A 211 -10.52 -5.08 -0.64
N ASN A 212 -9.45 -4.88 -1.42
CA ASN A 212 -8.16 -5.56 -1.25
C ASN A 212 -7.05 -4.67 -0.68
N LEU A 213 -7.31 -3.38 -0.43
CA LEU A 213 -6.31 -2.53 0.18
C LEU A 213 -6.24 -2.78 1.70
N PRO A 214 -5.03 -2.87 2.28
CA PRO A 214 -4.88 -3.09 3.71
C PRO A 214 -5.61 -2.01 4.51
N ARG A 215 -6.25 -2.41 5.62
CA ARG A 215 -7.02 -1.48 6.49
C ARG A 215 -6.22 -0.28 6.97
N TRP A 216 -4.89 -0.39 7.13
CA TRP A 216 -4.06 0.76 7.51
C TRP A 216 -4.05 1.89 6.46
N GLN A 217 -4.43 1.61 5.21
CA GLN A 217 -4.47 2.60 4.14
C GLN A 217 -5.85 3.25 3.99
N THR A 218 -6.93 2.51 4.27
CA THR A 218 -8.32 2.93 4.07
C THR A 218 -9.03 3.40 5.34
N ASP A 219 -8.66 2.87 6.51
CA ASP A 219 -9.32 3.16 7.79
C ASP A 219 -8.47 4.13 8.63
N ASP A 220 -8.94 5.37 8.76
CA ASP A 220 -8.25 6.41 9.53
C ASP A 220 -8.18 6.09 11.03
N ASN A 221 -9.08 5.26 11.57
CA ASN A 221 -8.96 4.80 12.96
C ASN A 221 -7.79 3.84 13.11
N VAL A 222 -7.59 2.94 12.14
CA VAL A 222 -6.43 2.03 12.13
C VAL A 222 -5.13 2.82 12.00
N LYS A 223 -5.07 3.84 11.13
CA LYS A 223 -3.90 4.73 11.04
C LYS A 223 -3.57 5.39 12.37
N ARG A 224 -4.57 6.02 13.00
CA ARG A 224 -4.39 6.68 14.31
C ARG A 224 -3.95 5.68 15.39
N GLY A 225 -4.51 4.48 15.39
CA GLY A 225 -4.12 3.41 16.31
C GLY A 225 -2.66 2.98 16.13
N ILE A 226 -2.21 2.75 14.89
CA ILE A 226 -0.81 2.40 14.60
C ILE A 226 0.14 3.51 15.08
N LEU A 227 -0.16 4.77 14.78
CA LEU A 227 0.65 5.91 15.23
C LEU A 227 0.72 5.98 16.76
N ALA A 228 -0.40 5.78 17.47
CA ALA A 228 -0.44 5.80 18.92
C ALA A 228 0.43 4.69 19.53
N VAL A 229 0.38 3.46 18.98
CA VAL A 229 1.22 2.34 19.44
C VAL A 229 2.70 2.63 19.19
N LEU A 230 3.07 3.09 17.99
CA LEU A 230 4.46 3.43 17.66
C LEU A 230 5.00 4.56 18.55
N GLN A 231 4.17 5.54 18.89
CA GLN A 231 4.53 6.61 19.80
C GLN A 231 4.75 6.08 21.22
N ALA A 232 3.89 5.19 21.70
CA ALA A 232 4.05 4.56 23.01
C ALA A 232 5.32 3.69 23.10
N ASP A 233 5.63 2.93 22.05
CA ASP A 233 6.86 2.13 21.98
C ASP A 233 8.11 3.03 21.95
N ARG A 234 8.08 4.12 21.17
CA ARG A 234 9.19 5.11 21.15
C ARG A 234 9.40 5.75 22.51
N CYS A 235 8.33 6.08 23.23
CA CYS A 235 8.44 6.61 24.59
C CYS A 235 9.11 5.60 25.54
N ARG A 236 8.82 4.31 25.38
CA ARG A 236 9.45 3.24 26.17
C ARG A 236 10.93 3.10 25.86
N GLU A 237 11.29 3.05 24.58
CA GLU A 237 12.70 3.02 24.13
C GLU A 237 13.48 4.25 24.65
N GLU A 238 12.87 5.43 24.62
CA GLU A 238 13.49 6.66 25.13
C GLU A 238 13.70 6.61 26.64
N MET A 239 12.74 6.08 27.40
CA MET A 239 12.89 5.88 28.84
C MET A 239 14.04 4.91 29.15
N GLU A 240 14.14 3.79 28.44
CA GLU A 240 15.23 2.82 28.60
C GLU A 240 16.59 3.47 28.28
N ARG A 241 16.67 4.27 27.21
CA ARG A 241 17.89 5.00 26.86
C ARG A 241 18.28 6.01 27.94
N LEU A 242 17.33 6.79 28.44
CA LEU A 242 17.54 7.78 29.49
C LEU A 242 18.01 7.12 30.79
N ASP A 243 17.50 5.94 31.14
CA ASP A 243 17.95 5.20 32.32
C ASP A 243 19.42 4.75 32.17
N CYS A 244 19.79 4.22 31.00
CA CYS A 244 21.19 3.89 30.71
C CYS A 244 22.11 5.12 30.74
N GLU A 245 21.68 6.25 30.16
CA GLU A 245 22.44 7.51 30.19
C GLU A 245 22.61 8.03 31.61
N LEU A 246 21.56 7.95 32.44
CA LEU A 246 21.61 8.34 33.85
C LEU A 246 22.60 7.47 34.64
N GLN A 247 22.55 6.15 34.45
CA GLN A 247 23.50 5.23 35.09
C GLN A 247 24.95 5.54 34.67
N ALA A 248 25.18 5.80 33.38
CA ALA A 248 26.49 6.16 32.87
C ALA A 248 27.00 7.49 33.47
N LEU A 249 26.14 8.50 33.61
CA LEU A 249 26.49 9.77 34.25
C LEU A 249 26.83 9.62 35.74
N VAL A 250 26.08 8.79 36.47
CA VAL A 250 26.35 8.50 37.89
C VAL A 250 27.70 7.80 38.05
N LEU A 251 27.98 6.79 37.24
CA LEU A 251 29.28 6.09 37.24
C LEU A 251 30.41 7.07 36.95
N TRP A 252 30.30 7.86 35.88
CA TRP A 252 31.29 8.87 35.51
C TRP A 252 31.52 9.89 36.63
N TRP A 253 30.46 10.36 37.29
CA TRP A 253 30.56 11.31 38.39
C TRP A 253 31.31 10.71 39.59
N ASN A 254 30.99 9.47 39.96
CA ASN A 254 31.63 8.79 41.08
C ASN A 254 33.11 8.52 40.79
N GLU A 255 33.46 8.07 39.59
CA GLU A 255 34.85 7.91 39.15
C GLU A 255 35.61 9.24 39.26
N ARG A 256 34.99 10.34 38.82
CA ARG A 256 35.61 11.66 38.86
C ARG A 256 35.79 12.17 40.29
N LEU A 257 34.81 11.93 41.16
CA LEU A 257 34.86 12.30 42.57
C LEU A 257 35.96 11.54 43.31
N HIS A 258 36.07 10.23 43.09
CA HIS A 258 37.15 9.42 43.65
C HIS A 258 38.53 9.91 43.21
N ALA A 259 38.72 10.17 41.92
CA ALA A 259 39.98 10.72 41.41
C ALA A 259 40.31 12.11 42.03
N MET A 260 39.31 12.93 42.32
CA MET A 260 39.52 14.20 43.02
C MET A 260 39.90 14.01 44.49
N GLN A 261 39.27 13.07 45.19
CA GLN A 261 39.58 12.75 46.58
C GLN A 261 41.02 12.23 46.71
N GLU A 262 41.44 11.31 45.84
CA GLU A 262 42.83 10.80 45.83
C GLU A 262 43.87 11.91 45.63
N LEU A 263 43.57 12.91 44.78
CA LEU A 263 44.44 14.08 44.59
C LEU A 263 44.52 14.95 45.85
N VAL A 264 43.39 15.15 46.54
CA VAL A 264 43.34 15.92 47.79
C VAL A 264 44.10 15.20 48.90
N ASP A 265 43.85 13.91 49.10
CA ASP A 265 44.49 13.11 50.13
C ASP A 265 46.01 12.99 49.87
N GLY A 266 46.41 12.76 48.62
CA GLY A 266 47.82 12.78 48.22
C GLY A 266 48.52 14.12 48.45
N SER A 267 47.80 15.24 48.27
CA SER A 267 48.34 16.57 48.55
C SER A 267 48.50 16.88 50.05
N GLN A 268 47.64 16.32 50.91
CA GLN A 268 47.75 16.45 52.36
C GLN A 268 48.94 15.65 52.92
N VAL A 269 49.15 14.43 52.44
CA VAL A 269 50.30 13.58 52.84
C VAL A 269 51.64 14.23 52.45
N LEU A 270 51.73 14.82 51.26
CA LEU A 270 52.91 15.59 50.84
C LEU A 270 53.13 16.85 51.70
N GLY A 271 52.05 17.51 52.10
CA GLY A 271 52.09 18.65 53.02
C GLY A 271 52.54 18.29 54.44
N GLU A 272 52.15 17.13 54.96
CA GLU A 272 52.56 16.64 56.28
C GLU A 272 54.00 16.15 56.30
N HIS A 273 54.47 15.48 55.24
CA HIS A 273 55.88 15.11 55.09
C HIS A 273 56.79 16.33 54.94
N ALA A 274 56.36 17.37 54.23
CA ALA A 274 57.09 18.64 54.15
C ALA A 274 57.16 19.38 55.50
N ARG A 275 56.12 19.28 56.34
CA ARG A 275 56.12 19.86 57.70
C ARG A 275 56.99 19.08 58.69
N HIS A 276 57.01 17.75 58.62
CA HIS A 276 57.86 16.93 59.49
C HIS A 276 59.34 16.97 59.08
N GLY A 277 59.65 17.12 57.79
CA GLY A 277 61.02 17.31 57.30
C GLY A 277 61.64 18.67 57.61
N ALA A 278 60.85 19.65 58.08
CA ALA A 278 61.32 20.98 58.48
C ALA A 278 61.55 21.13 60.01
N CYS A 279 61.28 20.07 60.80
CA CYS A 279 61.47 20.05 62.27
C CYS A 279 62.71 19.23 62.71
N LEU A 280 63.63 18.91 61.81
CA LEU A 280 64.98 18.40 62.10
C LEU A 280 66.02 19.46 61.70
#